data_AF-A0A7S1EFM2-F1
#
_entry.id   AF-A0A7S1EFM2-F1
#
_cell.length_a   1.000
_cell.length_b   1.000
_cell.length_c   1.000
_cell.angle_alpha   90.00
_cell.angle_beta   90.00
_cell.angle_gamma   90.00
#
_symmetry.space_group_name_H-M   'P 1'
#
loop_
_entity.id
_entity.type
_entity.pdbx_description
1 polymer ?
#
loop_
_entity_poly.entity_id
_entity_poly.type
_entity_poly.pdbx_seq_one_letter_code
_entity_poly.pdbx_strand_id
1 'polypeptide(L)'
;STRGSLERLVTLSCGWDLPATMAVKVDEFILADLEKQLAKCEIDDQKADLTKKIEAKREEVEGKKKSLVNPYSKSIYQRVSIDAIWALEGGGSSLIGETVVVGGWVKSGRTADKNSFAFLEINDGSAPQHLQVLIKKEICDPDRCRQTGVCIVVEGEVKAPPEGSKQTIEVHATKLLHLGTCEAATYPIAKAKLSLEFLREKIHLRCRTNTISAVQRVRNCLAFATHKFFQESGFQYVHTPIITASDCEGAGEMFQISTLLHHADQAAKNPPPSPEEIENLKQAASAAGSAVAEVKKRIKEAADDQKAAEKQALQPSLDTLMAAKKAVEEAEARSRATGGLPRKPDGSIDYSHDFFGMPVSMTVSGQLQAEIYACAMTSVYTFGPTFRAENSHTTRHLAEFWMIEPEIAFADLYDDMECAQDYVRYCCKCVLEECLDDLALLSKMYDKGCIDRVRSVVAEPFARCSYTEGVEILQKAIADGHKFENNEVTWGMDFGSEHERYLCEKVFKKPVICYNYPKEIKAFYMRGNDDGKTVASMDVLVPGVGELIGGSQREERLDVLTNRIKELNLDMEAYEWYLDLRKYGTCVHSGFGLGFERLILFVTGIENIRDVIPFPRWPGNARG
;
A
#
# COMPACT_ATOMS: atom_id res chain seq x y z
N SER A 1 45.28 5.36 3.13
CA SER A 1 44.17 6.31 3.32
C SER A 1 42.94 5.99 2.45
N THR A 2 42.63 4.71 2.20
CA THR A 2 41.49 4.33 1.33
C THR A 2 40.79 3.03 1.80
N ARG A 3 40.91 2.70 3.09
CA ARG A 3 40.21 1.55 3.70
C ARG A 3 39.16 1.96 4.75
N GLY A 4 39.07 3.25 5.08
CA GLY A 4 38.18 3.79 6.12
C GLY A 4 36.93 4.52 5.60
N SER A 5 36.65 4.47 4.28
CA SER A 5 35.54 5.21 3.65
C SER A 5 34.41 4.32 3.13
N LEU A 6 34.51 2.99 3.25
CA LEU A 6 33.42 2.05 2.90
C LEU A 6 32.71 1.48 4.13
N GLU A 7 33.39 1.33 5.27
CA GLU A 7 32.76 0.88 6.53
C GLU A 7 31.92 1.97 7.23
N ARG A 8 32.09 3.26 6.87
CA ARG A 8 31.34 4.38 7.47
C ARG A 8 30.02 4.72 6.80
N LEU A 9 29.66 4.05 5.70
CA LEU A 9 28.37 4.23 5.03
C LEU A 9 27.27 3.29 5.55
N VAL A 10 27.59 2.40 6.50
CA VAL A 10 26.64 1.39 7.03
C VAL A 10 26.19 1.70 8.47
N THR A 11 26.70 2.76 9.12
CA THR A 11 26.47 2.97 10.57
C THR A 11 25.89 4.32 10.99
N LEU A 12 25.38 5.16 10.08
CA LEU A 12 24.75 6.42 10.47
C LEU A 12 23.55 6.79 9.60
N SER A 13 22.41 6.14 9.84
CA SER A 13 21.09 6.77 10.08
C SER A 13 20.02 5.67 10.08
N CYS A 14 19.11 5.71 11.05
CA CYS A 14 18.11 4.68 11.36
C CYS A 14 18.71 3.50 12.13
N GLY A 15 18.58 3.50 13.47
CA GLY A 15 18.95 2.39 14.36
C GLY A 15 18.06 1.16 14.21
N TRP A 16 17.90 0.69 12.98
CA TRP A 16 17.28 -0.57 12.63
C TRP A 16 18.43 -1.48 12.19
N ASP A 17 18.84 -2.39 13.09
CA ASP A 17 19.63 -3.53 12.67
C ASP A 17 18.89 -4.24 11.53
N LEU A 18 19.62 -4.67 10.49
CA LEU A 18 19.11 -5.62 9.51
C LEU A 18 18.37 -6.75 10.25
N PRO A 19 17.26 -7.30 9.70
CA PRO A 19 16.66 -8.49 10.25
C PRO A 19 17.77 -9.51 10.49
N ALA A 20 17.85 -10.04 11.73
CA ALA A 20 18.97 -10.90 12.15
C ALA A 20 19.24 -12.03 11.14
N THR A 21 18.21 -12.49 10.42
CA THR A 21 18.26 -13.46 9.33
C THR A 21 19.01 -12.97 8.08
N MET A 22 18.79 -11.74 7.59
CA MET A 22 19.56 -11.19 6.45
C MET A 22 21.02 -10.91 6.84
N ALA A 23 21.25 -10.42 8.06
CA ALA A 23 22.60 -10.19 8.57
C ALA A 23 23.40 -11.51 8.64
N VAL A 24 22.77 -12.59 9.12
CA VAL A 24 23.38 -13.93 9.16
C VAL A 24 23.66 -14.45 7.75
N LYS A 25 22.73 -14.35 6.79
CA LYS A 25 22.96 -14.79 5.39
C LYS A 25 24.13 -14.04 4.73
N VAL A 26 24.22 -12.73 4.92
CA VAL A 26 25.33 -11.90 4.38
C VAL A 26 26.65 -12.31 5.03
N ASP A 27 26.67 -12.53 6.34
CA ASP A 27 27.87 -12.95 7.05
C ASP A 27 28.30 -14.38 6.71
N GLU A 28 27.35 -15.29 6.44
CA GLU A 28 27.62 -16.64 5.93
C GLU A 28 28.20 -16.60 4.51
N PHE A 29 27.72 -15.69 3.66
CA PHE A 29 28.32 -15.47 2.33
C PHE A 29 29.75 -14.96 2.43
N ILE A 30 30.01 -13.99 3.32
CA ILE A 30 31.35 -13.47 3.60
C ILE A 30 32.24 -14.59 4.16
N LEU A 31 31.71 -15.43 5.05
CA LEU A 31 32.42 -16.57 5.60
C LEU A 31 32.82 -17.57 4.51
N ALA A 32 31.88 -17.91 3.60
CA ALA A 32 32.14 -18.80 2.48
C ALA A 32 33.18 -18.22 1.49
N ASP A 33 33.21 -16.89 1.31
CA ASP A 33 34.24 -16.23 0.50
C ASP A 33 35.62 -16.28 1.18
N LEU A 34 35.68 -16.00 2.49
CA LEU A 34 36.93 -16.10 3.26
C LEU A 34 37.50 -17.53 3.27
N GLU A 35 36.64 -18.55 3.37
CA GLU A 35 37.05 -19.96 3.29
C GLU A 35 37.59 -20.32 1.90
N LYS A 36 36.97 -19.80 0.83
CA LYS A 36 37.50 -19.94 -0.55
C LYS A 36 38.84 -19.23 -0.73
N GLN A 37 39.03 -18.07 -0.09
CA GLN A 37 40.31 -17.35 -0.11
C GLN A 37 41.39 -18.13 0.63
N LEU A 38 41.07 -18.70 1.81
CA LEU A 38 42.00 -19.54 2.58
C LEU A 38 42.42 -20.78 1.78
N ALA A 39 41.49 -21.43 1.09
CA ALA A 39 41.76 -22.62 0.27
C ALA A 39 42.71 -22.35 -0.92
N LYS A 40 42.80 -21.10 -1.40
CA LYS A 40 43.66 -20.68 -2.51
C LYS A 40 44.95 -19.98 -2.05
N CYS A 41 45.11 -19.77 -0.76
CA CYS A 41 46.28 -19.07 -0.22
C CYS A 41 47.46 -20.06 -0.11
N GLU A 42 48.63 -19.69 -0.63
CA GLU A 42 49.86 -20.50 -0.54
C GLU A 42 50.88 -19.94 0.46
N ILE A 43 50.61 -18.76 1.04
CA ILE A 43 51.52 -18.05 1.95
C ILE A 43 51.09 -18.27 3.40
N ASP A 44 51.98 -18.85 4.22
CA ASP A 44 51.64 -19.31 5.58
C ASP A 44 51.18 -18.18 6.52
N ASP A 45 51.81 -17.00 6.47
CA ASP A 45 51.40 -15.86 7.30
C ASP A 45 50.00 -15.33 6.92
N GLN A 46 49.65 -15.38 5.63
CA GLN A 46 48.33 -14.98 5.14
C GLN A 46 47.27 -16.02 5.48
N LYS A 47 47.63 -17.32 5.48
CA LYS A 47 46.75 -18.38 5.99
C LYS A 47 46.41 -18.14 7.45
N ALA A 48 47.40 -17.84 8.29
CA ALA A 48 47.17 -17.60 9.71
C ALA A 48 46.25 -16.39 9.97
N ASP A 49 46.39 -15.31 9.20
CA ASP A 49 45.51 -14.13 9.26
C ASP A 49 44.08 -14.45 8.77
N LEU A 50 43.95 -15.18 7.65
CA LEU A 50 42.66 -15.63 7.14
C LEU A 50 41.94 -16.58 8.11
N THR A 51 42.66 -17.52 8.72
CA THR A 51 42.09 -18.43 9.73
C THR A 51 41.54 -17.67 10.93
N LYS A 52 42.27 -16.68 11.46
CA LYS A 52 41.77 -15.82 12.55
C LYS A 52 40.53 -15.01 12.15
N LYS A 53 40.49 -14.48 10.92
CA LYS A 53 39.32 -13.76 10.41
C LYS A 53 38.11 -14.69 10.26
N ILE A 54 38.33 -15.91 9.79
CA ILE A 54 37.30 -16.95 9.69
C ILE A 54 36.79 -17.31 11.09
N GLU A 55 37.67 -17.52 12.07
CA GLU A 55 37.28 -17.82 13.46
C GLU A 55 36.49 -16.67 14.10
N ALA A 56 36.98 -15.43 13.99
CA ALA A 56 36.26 -14.26 14.51
C ALA A 56 34.91 -14.06 13.81
N LYS A 57 34.84 -14.31 12.49
CA LYS A 57 33.59 -14.21 11.73
C LYS A 57 32.64 -15.34 12.07
N ARG A 58 33.14 -16.55 12.33
CA ARG A 58 32.34 -17.66 12.88
C ARG A 58 31.80 -17.32 14.25
N GLU A 59 32.59 -16.73 15.15
CA GLU A 59 32.10 -16.27 16.46
C GLU A 59 31.06 -15.14 16.33
N GLU A 60 31.20 -14.24 15.37
CA GLU A 60 30.21 -13.19 15.09
C GLU A 60 28.90 -13.78 14.52
N VAL A 61 29.00 -14.70 13.56
CA VAL A 61 27.87 -15.46 13.00
C VAL A 61 27.22 -16.28 14.10
N GLU A 62 27.99 -16.94 14.96
CA GLU A 62 27.52 -17.73 16.10
C GLU A 62 26.87 -16.85 17.19
N GLY A 63 27.41 -15.66 17.42
CA GLY A 63 26.83 -14.64 18.29
C GLY A 63 25.49 -14.10 17.76
N LYS A 64 25.35 -13.96 16.43
CA LYS A 64 24.10 -13.60 15.76
C LYS A 64 23.12 -14.78 15.73
N LYS A 65 23.59 -16.01 15.54
CA LYS A 65 22.83 -17.27 15.76
C LYS A 65 22.36 -17.38 17.22
N LYS A 66 23.10 -16.87 18.21
CA LYS A 66 22.64 -16.78 19.60
C LYS A 66 21.49 -15.79 19.83
N SER A 67 21.13 -14.92 18.88
CA SER A 67 19.91 -14.11 18.93
C SER A 67 18.78 -14.68 18.06
N LEU A 68 18.67 -16.01 17.95
CA LEU A 68 17.48 -16.71 17.42
C LEU A 68 16.18 -16.30 18.14
N VAL A 69 16.29 -15.87 19.40
CA VAL A 69 15.17 -15.37 20.20
C VAL A 69 14.74 -14.01 19.67
N ASN A 70 13.45 -13.89 19.34
CA ASN A 70 12.88 -12.61 18.94
C ASN A 70 13.18 -11.54 20.01
N PRO A 71 13.72 -10.36 19.64
CA PRO A 71 14.15 -9.35 20.60
C PRO A 71 13.02 -8.87 21.52
N TYR A 72 11.77 -8.97 21.06
CA TYR A 72 10.55 -8.61 21.79
C TYR A 72 9.90 -9.80 22.52
N SER A 73 10.53 -10.98 22.52
CA SER A 73 10.06 -12.17 23.24
C SER A 73 10.85 -12.46 24.52
N LYS A 74 11.86 -11.63 24.85
CA LYS A 74 12.81 -11.87 25.95
C LYS A 74 12.18 -11.93 27.35
N SER A 75 11.03 -11.28 27.57
CA SER A 75 10.45 -11.09 28.91
C SER A 75 9.61 -12.24 29.44
N ILE A 76 9.04 -13.10 28.56
CA ILE A 76 8.09 -14.14 28.99
C ILE A 76 8.49 -15.52 28.46
N TYR A 77 8.56 -15.69 27.13
CA TYR A 77 8.70 -17.03 26.53
C TYR A 77 10.07 -17.28 25.88
N GLN A 78 10.85 -16.24 25.58
CA GLN A 78 12.13 -16.34 24.86
C GLN A 78 12.01 -17.19 23.59
N ARG A 79 10.93 -16.97 22.84
CA ARG A 79 10.55 -17.82 21.71
C ARG A 79 11.45 -17.57 20.50
N VAL A 80 11.88 -18.66 19.87
CA VAL A 80 12.51 -18.68 18.56
C VAL A 80 11.41 -18.80 17.50
N SER A 81 11.47 -17.98 16.44
CA SER A 81 10.53 -18.10 15.32
C SER A 81 10.83 -19.35 14.50
N ILE A 82 9.79 -19.93 13.91
CA ILE A 82 9.94 -21.12 13.08
C ILE A 82 10.78 -20.81 11.82
N ASP A 83 10.60 -19.64 11.22
CA ASP A 83 11.45 -19.14 10.13
C ASP A 83 12.93 -19.09 10.51
N ALA A 84 13.26 -18.59 11.71
CA ALA A 84 14.65 -18.50 12.14
C ALA A 84 15.31 -19.88 12.30
N ILE A 85 14.53 -20.92 12.65
CA ILE A 85 15.01 -22.31 12.68
C ILE A 85 15.29 -22.81 11.26
N TRP A 86 14.36 -22.57 10.32
CA TRP A 86 14.51 -23.04 8.94
C TRP A 86 15.57 -22.29 8.15
N ALA A 87 15.83 -21.03 8.49
CA ALA A 87 16.87 -20.22 7.89
C ALA A 87 18.30 -20.69 8.26
N LEU A 88 18.46 -21.54 9.28
CA LEU A 88 19.76 -22.11 9.63
C LEU A 88 20.21 -23.16 8.62
N GLU A 89 21.53 -23.33 8.52
CA GLU A 89 22.17 -24.35 7.70
C GLU A 89 21.55 -25.74 7.91
N GLY A 90 21.30 -26.44 6.80
CA GLY A 90 20.67 -27.76 6.81
C GLY A 90 19.21 -27.76 7.28
N GLY A 91 18.52 -26.61 7.26
CA GLY A 91 17.10 -26.50 7.65
C GLY A 91 16.90 -26.82 9.13
N GLY A 92 17.72 -26.22 9.99
CA GLY A 92 17.67 -26.42 11.44
C GLY A 92 18.45 -27.62 11.96
N SER A 93 19.09 -28.41 11.09
CA SER A 93 19.87 -29.59 11.48
C SER A 93 21.04 -29.25 12.42
N SER A 94 21.57 -28.03 12.35
CA SER A 94 22.61 -27.55 13.26
C SER A 94 22.15 -27.45 14.72
N LEU A 95 20.85 -27.51 14.99
CA LEU A 95 20.29 -27.46 16.35
C LEU A 95 20.07 -28.84 16.97
N ILE A 96 20.38 -29.95 16.28
CA ILE A 96 20.15 -31.30 16.82
C ILE A 96 20.92 -31.48 18.14
N GLY A 97 20.20 -31.86 19.19
CA GLY A 97 20.70 -31.97 20.57
C GLY A 97 20.50 -30.72 21.42
N GLU A 98 20.18 -29.58 20.81
CA GLU A 98 19.90 -28.33 21.51
C GLU A 98 18.46 -28.26 22.00
N THR A 99 18.23 -27.46 23.05
CA THR A 99 16.89 -27.15 23.55
C THR A 99 16.41 -25.82 22.98
N VAL A 100 15.20 -25.81 22.44
CA VAL A 100 14.56 -24.60 21.90
C VAL A 100 13.21 -24.35 22.54
N VAL A 101 12.80 -23.07 22.59
CA VAL A 101 11.44 -22.67 22.94
C VAL A 101 10.74 -22.15 21.69
N VAL A 102 9.73 -22.89 21.25
CA VAL A 102 8.91 -22.56 20.08
C VAL A 102 7.46 -22.42 20.49
N GLY A 103 6.65 -21.75 19.67
CA GLY A 103 5.24 -21.54 20.02
C GLY A 103 4.48 -20.95 18.86
N GLY A 104 3.19 -21.21 18.83
CA GLY A 104 2.32 -20.87 17.72
C GLY A 104 1.00 -21.61 17.80
N TRP A 105 0.35 -21.78 16.65
CA TRP A 105 -0.92 -22.47 16.55
C TRP A 105 -0.74 -23.85 15.92
N VAL A 106 -1.42 -24.82 16.50
CA VAL A 106 -1.49 -26.18 15.96
C VAL A 106 -2.26 -26.14 14.64
N LYS A 107 -1.63 -26.63 13.57
CA LYS A 107 -2.24 -26.77 12.24
C LYS A 107 -2.84 -28.15 12.06
N SER A 108 -2.15 -29.18 12.53
CA SER A 108 -2.67 -30.55 12.60
C SER A 108 -2.06 -31.29 13.78
N GLY A 109 -2.80 -32.26 14.33
CA GLY A 109 -2.32 -33.11 15.42
C GLY A 109 -2.76 -34.55 15.21
N ARG A 110 -1.82 -35.48 15.33
CA ARG A 110 -2.03 -36.93 15.14
C ARG A 110 -1.56 -37.69 16.37
N THR A 111 -2.43 -38.51 16.94
CA THR A 111 -2.09 -39.37 18.07
C THR A 111 -1.53 -40.70 17.57
N ALA A 112 -0.62 -41.29 18.34
CA ALA A 112 -0.02 -42.58 18.04
C ALA A 112 0.00 -43.46 19.29
N ASP A 113 0.26 -44.76 19.09
CA ASP A 113 0.42 -45.77 20.15
C ASP A 113 -0.65 -45.66 21.26
N LYS A 114 -1.92 -45.85 20.88
CA LYS A 114 -3.07 -45.79 21.80
C LYS A 114 -3.13 -44.48 22.62
N ASN A 115 -2.78 -43.36 22.01
CA ASN A 115 -2.79 -42.02 22.63
C ASN A 115 -1.68 -41.82 23.68
N SER A 116 -0.57 -42.57 23.59
CA SER A 116 0.60 -42.38 24.47
C SER A 116 1.42 -41.13 24.08
N PHE A 117 1.37 -40.72 22.81
CA PHE A 117 1.95 -39.46 22.34
C PHE A 117 1.21 -38.90 21.12
N ALA A 118 1.50 -37.64 20.81
CA ALA A 118 0.97 -36.92 19.66
C ALA A 118 2.10 -36.26 18.86
N PHE A 119 1.97 -36.26 17.54
CA PHE A 119 2.72 -35.39 16.64
C PHE A 119 1.86 -34.19 16.28
N LEU A 120 2.33 -33.00 16.65
CA LEU A 120 1.71 -31.73 16.29
C LEU A 120 2.53 -31.04 15.21
N GLU A 121 1.85 -30.53 14.19
CA GLU A 121 2.41 -29.56 13.26
C GLU A 121 2.06 -28.17 13.79
N ILE A 122 3.05 -27.41 14.27
CA ILE A 122 2.86 -26.04 14.73
C ILE A 122 3.34 -25.05 13.68
N ASN A 123 2.67 -23.91 13.61
CA ASN A 123 3.12 -22.78 12.79
C ASN A 123 2.78 -21.46 13.49
N ASP A 124 3.70 -20.52 13.41
CA ASP A 124 3.63 -19.22 14.09
C ASP A 124 3.43 -18.05 13.12
N GLY A 125 3.22 -18.35 11.83
CA GLY A 125 3.05 -17.39 10.75
C GLY A 125 4.35 -16.85 10.16
N SER A 126 5.52 -17.13 10.75
CA SER A 126 6.80 -16.59 10.27
C SER A 126 7.27 -17.20 8.95
N ALA A 127 6.92 -18.46 8.67
CA ALA A 127 7.25 -19.19 7.45
C ALA A 127 6.06 -20.04 6.97
N PRO A 128 6.03 -20.50 5.70
CA PRO A 128 5.01 -21.44 5.23
C PRO A 128 5.16 -22.85 5.85
N GLN A 129 6.38 -23.26 6.19
CA GLN A 129 6.68 -24.57 6.77
C GLN A 129 6.11 -24.71 8.18
N HIS A 130 5.80 -25.94 8.56
CA HIS A 130 5.35 -26.28 9.90
C HIS A 130 6.48 -26.98 10.64
N LEU A 131 6.55 -26.79 11.95
CA LEU A 131 7.49 -27.50 12.80
C LEU A 131 6.78 -28.68 13.47
N GLN A 132 7.32 -29.88 13.26
CA GLN A 132 6.81 -31.08 13.93
C GLN A 132 7.27 -31.11 15.38
N VAL A 133 6.33 -31.30 16.29
CA VAL A 133 6.56 -31.42 17.73
C VAL A 133 5.95 -32.71 18.23
N LEU A 134 6.76 -33.56 18.87
CA LEU A 134 6.32 -34.75 19.57
C LEU A 134 6.00 -34.39 21.03
N ILE A 135 4.78 -34.70 21.47
CA ILE A 135 4.33 -34.50 22.85
C ILE A 135 3.89 -35.84 23.41
N LYS A 136 4.52 -36.26 24.50
CA LYS A 136 4.11 -37.46 25.23
C LYS A 136 3.02 -37.13 26.25
N LYS A 137 2.19 -38.13 26.56
CA LYS A 137 1.06 -38.00 27.49
C LYS A 137 1.49 -37.55 28.89
N GLU A 138 2.72 -37.84 29.32
CA GLU A 138 3.26 -37.42 30.61
C GLU A 138 3.43 -35.88 30.70
N ILE A 139 3.56 -35.19 29.57
CA ILE A 139 3.75 -33.74 29.49
C ILE A 139 2.40 -33.04 29.34
N CYS A 140 1.58 -33.50 28.40
CA CYS A 140 0.25 -32.97 28.17
C CYS A 140 -0.63 -34.06 27.56
N ASP A 141 -1.89 -34.13 28.00
CA ASP A 141 -2.89 -34.99 27.37
C ASP A 141 -3.04 -34.60 25.88
N PRO A 142 -2.73 -35.50 24.93
CA PRO A 142 -2.83 -35.24 23.50
C PRO A 142 -4.19 -34.68 23.05
N ASP A 143 -5.29 -35.10 23.70
CA ASP A 143 -6.63 -34.63 23.35
C ASP A 143 -6.90 -33.18 23.79
N ARG A 144 -6.00 -32.55 24.56
CA ARG A 144 -6.11 -31.14 24.93
C ARG A 144 -5.33 -30.21 24.00
N CYS A 145 -4.37 -30.74 23.24
CA CYS A 145 -3.46 -29.92 22.44
C CYS A 145 -3.50 -30.21 20.94
N ARG A 146 -4.11 -31.31 20.48
CA ARG A 146 -4.06 -31.71 19.06
C ARG A 146 -5.01 -30.96 18.12
N GLN A 147 -5.98 -30.23 18.66
CA GLN A 147 -6.99 -29.56 17.84
C GLN A 147 -6.37 -28.40 17.04
N THR A 148 -6.73 -28.31 15.76
CA THR A 148 -6.35 -27.18 14.91
C THR A 148 -6.82 -25.87 15.51
N GLY A 149 -5.92 -24.89 15.59
CA GLY A 149 -6.18 -23.57 16.16
C GLY A 149 -5.83 -23.43 17.65
N VAL A 150 -5.49 -24.52 18.35
CA VAL A 150 -4.96 -24.44 19.72
C VAL A 150 -3.63 -23.70 19.74
N CYS A 151 -3.45 -22.81 20.70
CA CYS A 151 -2.23 -22.02 20.90
C CYS A 151 -1.37 -22.63 22.01
N ILE A 152 -0.12 -22.98 21.67
CA ILE A 152 0.82 -23.60 22.59
C ILE A 152 2.20 -22.93 22.52
N VAL A 153 2.95 -23.04 23.62
CA VAL A 153 4.40 -22.82 23.69
C VAL A 153 5.03 -24.11 24.18
N VAL A 154 6.10 -24.54 23.54
CA VAL A 154 6.80 -25.79 23.80
C VAL A 154 8.29 -25.49 23.99
N GLU A 155 8.82 -25.92 25.13
CA GLU A 155 10.25 -26.12 25.32
C GLU A 155 10.53 -27.58 24.96
N GLY A 156 11.56 -27.84 24.15
CA GLY A 156 11.89 -29.20 23.75
C GLY A 156 13.26 -29.34 23.12
N GLU A 157 13.76 -30.57 23.09
CA GLU A 157 15.03 -30.94 22.47
C GLU A 157 14.81 -31.17 20.96
N VAL A 158 15.67 -30.59 20.12
CA VAL A 158 15.66 -30.84 18.69
C VAL A 158 16.32 -32.19 18.40
N LYS A 159 15.66 -33.03 17.62
CA LYS A 159 16.12 -34.38 17.25
C LYS A 159 16.15 -34.56 15.73
N ALA A 160 17.05 -35.44 15.29
CA ALA A 160 16.99 -35.99 13.95
C ALA A 160 15.73 -36.87 13.83
N PRO A 161 14.92 -36.72 12.78
CA PRO A 161 13.76 -37.56 12.56
C PRO A 161 14.20 -38.96 12.10
N PRO A 162 13.31 -39.97 12.15
CA PRO A 162 13.60 -41.30 11.64
C PRO A 162 14.04 -41.30 10.17
N GLU A 163 14.89 -42.26 9.79
CA GLU A 163 15.38 -42.41 8.42
C GLU A 163 14.20 -42.53 7.42
N GLY A 164 14.28 -41.79 6.31
CA GLY A 164 13.21 -41.72 5.31
C GLY A 164 12.10 -40.70 5.61
N SER A 165 12.22 -39.93 6.69
CA SER A 165 11.32 -38.80 6.94
C SER A 165 11.51 -37.66 5.94
N LYS A 166 10.45 -36.89 5.70
CA LYS A 166 10.49 -35.68 4.87
C LYS A 166 10.94 -34.43 5.63
N GLN A 167 10.82 -34.45 6.96
CA GLN A 167 11.29 -33.34 7.79
C GLN A 167 12.80 -33.45 7.99
N THR A 168 13.48 -32.31 8.16
CA THR A 168 14.91 -32.26 8.51
C THR A 168 15.15 -32.42 10.00
N ILE A 169 14.23 -31.91 10.83
CA ILE A 169 14.26 -31.99 12.30
C ILE A 169 12.86 -32.21 12.88
N GLU A 170 12.80 -32.62 14.14
CA GLU A 170 11.61 -32.59 14.97
C GLU A 170 11.93 -32.15 16.40
N VAL A 171 10.96 -31.57 17.12
CA VAL A 171 11.14 -31.15 18.52
C VAL A 171 10.45 -32.14 19.45
N HIS A 172 11.21 -32.75 20.36
CA HIS A 172 10.65 -33.59 21.42
C HIS A 172 10.37 -32.70 22.62
N ALA A 173 9.09 -32.45 22.90
CA ALA A 173 8.68 -31.58 23.99
C ALA A 173 9.24 -32.10 25.32
N THR A 174 9.75 -31.19 26.14
CA THR A 174 10.09 -31.41 27.56
C THR A 174 9.13 -30.66 28.47
N LYS A 175 8.65 -29.50 28.02
CA LYS A 175 7.57 -28.74 28.67
C LYS A 175 6.60 -28.21 27.64
N LEU A 176 5.33 -28.12 28.03
CA LEU A 176 4.30 -27.49 27.24
C LEU A 176 3.49 -26.51 28.09
N LEU A 177 3.30 -25.32 27.56
CA LEU A 177 2.38 -24.33 28.07
C LEU A 177 1.21 -24.19 27.09
N HIS A 178 0.02 -24.54 27.57
CA HIS A 178 -1.21 -24.41 26.80
C HIS A 178 -1.81 -23.02 27.00
N LEU A 179 -1.74 -22.16 25.98
CA LEU A 179 -2.13 -20.74 26.08
C LEU A 179 -3.59 -20.46 25.68
N GLY A 180 -4.12 -21.18 24.69
CA GLY A 180 -5.46 -20.90 24.18
C GLY A 180 -6.12 -22.13 23.59
N THR A 181 -7.34 -22.43 24.03
CA THR A 181 -8.15 -23.55 23.53
C THR A 181 -8.78 -23.20 22.18
N CYS A 182 -9.14 -24.22 21.41
CA CYS A 182 -9.92 -24.05 20.19
C CYS A 182 -10.91 -25.21 20.03
N GLU A 183 -12.20 -24.87 19.93
CA GLU A 183 -13.25 -25.85 19.68
C GLU A 183 -13.37 -26.12 18.19
N ALA A 184 -12.95 -27.32 17.76
CA ALA A 184 -12.95 -27.69 16.33
C ALA A 184 -14.34 -27.64 15.68
N ALA A 185 -15.42 -27.81 16.45
CA ALA A 185 -16.80 -27.80 15.94
C ALA A 185 -17.26 -26.39 15.51
N THR A 186 -16.78 -25.34 16.19
CA THR A 186 -17.19 -23.95 15.96
C THR A 186 -16.13 -23.15 15.19
N TYR A 187 -14.89 -23.64 15.13
CA TYR A 187 -13.82 -22.97 14.41
C TYR A 187 -13.98 -23.12 12.89
N PRO A 188 -14.31 -22.04 12.15
CA PRO A 188 -14.76 -22.12 10.76
C PRO A 188 -13.65 -22.57 9.79
N ILE A 189 -12.39 -22.50 10.21
CA ILE A 189 -11.23 -22.90 9.41
C ILE A 189 -10.54 -24.17 9.96
N ALA A 190 -11.25 -24.97 10.77
CA ALA A 190 -10.76 -26.26 11.27
C ALA A 190 -10.75 -27.38 10.22
N LYS A 191 -11.55 -27.26 9.14
CA LYS A 191 -11.72 -28.30 8.10
C LYS A 191 -10.68 -28.17 6.98
N ALA A 192 -10.38 -29.28 6.31
CA ALA A 192 -9.47 -29.29 5.16
C ALA A 192 -10.17 -28.85 3.86
N LYS A 193 -9.48 -27.97 3.13
CA LYS A 193 -9.81 -27.27 1.87
C LYS A 193 -10.98 -26.26 1.96
N LEU A 194 -10.61 -24.99 1.99
CA LEU A 194 -11.53 -23.85 2.00
C LEU A 194 -11.37 -23.08 0.68
N SER A 195 -12.47 -22.58 0.10
CA SER A 195 -12.40 -21.69 -1.05
C SER A 195 -11.93 -20.29 -0.62
N LEU A 196 -11.28 -19.55 -1.53
CA LEU A 196 -10.94 -18.14 -1.27
C LEU A 196 -12.21 -17.31 -1.03
N GLU A 197 -13.31 -17.65 -1.68
CA GLU A 197 -14.61 -17.00 -1.46
C GLU A 197 -15.10 -17.16 -0.01
N PHE A 198 -15.10 -18.37 0.54
CA PHE A 198 -15.44 -18.59 1.94
C PHE A 198 -14.48 -17.86 2.89
N LEU A 199 -13.19 -17.80 2.54
CA LEU A 199 -12.20 -17.06 3.33
C LEU A 199 -12.46 -15.55 3.33
N ARG A 200 -13.02 -14.97 2.26
CA ARG A 200 -13.46 -13.56 2.24
C ARG A 200 -14.61 -13.29 3.20
N GLU A 201 -15.47 -14.27 3.48
CA GLU A 201 -16.50 -14.16 4.53
C GLU A 201 -15.92 -14.24 5.96
N LYS A 202 -14.74 -14.83 6.11
CA LYS A 202 -14.02 -15.01 7.40
C LYS A 202 -12.73 -14.20 7.43
N ILE A 203 -12.81 -12.94 7.01
CA ILE A 203 -11.67 -12.04 6.77
C ILE A 203 -10.72 -11.89 7.98
N HIS A 204 -11.27 -11.85 9.20
CA HIS A 204 -10.49 -11.77 10.45
C HIS A 204 -9.75 -13.07 10.82
N LEU A 205 -10.10 -14.22 10.20
CA LEU A 205 -9.47 -15.52 10.46
C LEU A 205 -8.61 -16.01 9.30
N ARG A 206 -8.87 -15.57 8.06
CA ARG A 206 -8.25 -16.15 6.87
C ARG A 206 -6.72 -16.05 6.85
N CYS A 207 -6.13 -15.05 7.51
CA CYS A 207 -4.68 -14.92 7.67
C CYS A 207 -4.02 -16.12 8.37
N ARG A 208 -4.79 -16.96 9.07
CA ARG A 208 -4.30 -18.19 9.70
C ARG A 208 -4.22 -19.37 8.72
N THR A 209 -4.65 -19.20 7.46
CA THR A 209 -4.53 -20.23 6.42
C THR A 209 -3.20 -20.11 5.67
N ASN A 210 -2.74 -21.21 5.09
CA ASN A 210 -1.45 -21.25 4.40
C ASN A 210 -1.39 -20.27 3.21
N THR A 211 -2.44 -20.21 2.39
CA THR A 211 -2.50 -19.31 1.24
C THR A 211 -2.40 -17.85 1.66
N ILE A 212 -3.28 -17.38 2.55
CA ILE A 212 -3.35 -15.95 2.85
C ILE A 212 -2.14 -15.50 3.69
N SER A 213 -1.60 -16.36 4.56
CA SER A 213 -0.34 -16.05 5.25
C SER A 213 0.85 -15.95 4.29
N ALA A 214 0.93 -16.82 3.27
CA ALA A 214 1.96 -16.74 2.24
C ALA A 214 1.84 -15.44 1.41
N VAL A 215 0.62 -15.10 0.97
CA VAL A 215 0.37 -13.83 0.28
C VAL A 215 0.75 -12.62 1.14
N GLN A 216 0.46 -12.66 2.45
CA GLN A 216 0.82 -11.58 3.37
C GLN A 216 2.34 -11.44 3.56
N ARG A 217 3.09 -12.55 3.62
CA ARG A 217 4.57 -12.53 3.68
C ARG A 217 5.17 -11.98 2.39
N VAL A 218 4.65 -12.38 1.23
CA VAL A 218 5.04 -11.83 -0.08
C VAL A 218 4.74 -10.32 -0.14
N ARG A 219 3.55 -9.89 0.30
CA ARG A 219 3.20 -8.46 0.42
C ARG A 219 4.20 -7.70 1.28
N ASN A 220 4.57 -8.24 2.44
CA ASN A 220 5.55 -7.64 3.34
C ASN A 220 6.93 -7.52 2.67
N CYS A 221 7.41 -8.58 2.01
CA CYS A 221 8.67 -8.56 1.27
C CYS A 221 8.66 -7.50 0.17
N LEU A 222 7.59 -7.41 -0.61
CA LEU A 222 7.48 -6.42 -1.68
C LEU A 222 7.45 -5.00 -1.14
N ALA A 223 6.71 -4.72 -0.06
CA ALA A 223 6.67 -3.38 0.53
C ALA A 223 8.07 -2.94 1.01
N PHE A 224 8.81 -3.85 1.65
CA PHE A 224 10.19 -3.59 2.04
C PHE A 224 11.12 -3.41 0.84
N ALA A 225 10.98 -4.25 -0.19
CA ALA A 225 11.75 -4.14 -1.43
C ALA A 225 11.51 -2.81 -2.14
N THR A 226 10.26 -2.32 -2.17
CA THR A 226 9.91 -1.00 -2.70
C THR A 226 10.67 0.11 -2.02
N HIS A 227 10.60 0.18 -0.69
CA HIS A 227 11.33 1.19 0.07
C HIS A 227 12.84 1.09 -0.14
N LYS A 228 13.38 -0.12 -0.14
CA LYS A 228 14.80 -0.36 -0.34
C LYS A 228 15.27 0.09 -1.73
N PHE A 229 14.56 -0.30 -2.79
CA PHE A 229 14.87 0.10 -4.17
C PHE A 229 14.99 1.61 -4.32
N PHE A 230 13.94 2.33 -3.90
CA PHE A 230 13.89 3.78 -4.09
C PHE A 230 14.94 4.50 -3.23
N GLN A 231 15.12 4.11 -1.97
CA GLN A 231 16.11 4.75 -1.10
C GLN A 231 17.56 4.45 -1.53
N GLU A 232 17.86 3.23 -1.96
CA GLU A 232 19.18 2.90 -2.53
C GLU A 232 19.43 3.60 -3.86
N SER A 233 18.37 3.96 -4.59
CA SER A 233 18.43 4.76 -5.82
C SER A 233 18.39 6.27 -5.58
N GLY A 234 18.46 6.73 -4.31
CA GLY A 234 18.55 8.15 -3.95
C GLY A 234 17.21 8.89 -3.82
N PHE A 235 16.07 8.21 -3.96
CA PHE A 235 14.75 8.83 -3.83
C PHE A 235 14.40 9.12 -2.36
N GLN A 236 13.59 10.15 -2.15
CA GLN A 236 13.06 10.51 -0.84
C GLN A 236 11.59 10.10 -0.71
N TYR A 237 11.25 9.45 0.40
CA TYR A 237 9.87 9.05 0.68
C TYR A 237 9.05 10.28 1.12
N VAL A 238 7.96 10.56 0.42
CA VAL A 238 7.08 11.69 0.73
C VAL A 238 5.65 11.21 0.99
N HIS A 239 4.99 11.83 1.97
CA HIS A 239 3.58 11.59 2.27
C HIS A 239 2.75 12.71 1.63
N THR A 240 1.97 12.35 0.62
CA THR A 240 1.04 13.26 -0.04
C THR A 240 -0.34 13.25 0.66
N PRO A 241 -1.13 14.33 0.55
CA PRO A 241 -2.44 14.42 1.18
C PRO A 241 -3.41 13.35 0.68
N ILE A 242 -4.15 12.72 1.59
CA ILE A 242 -5.24 11.79 1.24
C ILE A 242 -6.56 12.55 1.00
N ILE A 243 -6.79 13.63 1.75
CA ILE A 243 -7.94 14.52 1.56
C ILE A 243 -7.54 15.60 0.56
N THR A 244 -8.32 15.78 -0.49
CA THR A 244 -8.01 16.70 -1.59
C THR A 244 -9.25 17.49 -2.04
N ALA A 245 -9.04 18.74 -2.45
CA ALA A 245 -10.03 19.52 -3.20
C ALA A 245 -9.81 19.44 -4.72
N SER A 246 -8.68 18.86 -5.15
CA SER A 246 -8.29 18.70 -6.54
C SER A 246 -8.57 17.29 -7.04
N ASP A 247 -9.12 17.18 -8.24
CA ASP A 247 -9.21 15.93 -8.99
C ASP A 247 -7.93 15.76 -9.82
N CYS A 248 -7.07 14.80 -9.47
CA CYS A 248 -5.80 14.60 -10.17
C CYS A 248 -5.97 14.17 -11.64
N GLU A 249 -7.02 13.42 -11.96
CA GLU A 249 -7.21 12.81 -13.28
C GLU A 249 -8.34 13.49 -14.08
N GLY A 250 -9.25 14.20 -13.40
CA GLY A 250 -10.36 14.94 -14.02
C GLY A 250 -11.48 14.05 -14.57
N ALA A 251 -11.43 12.75 -14.31
CA ALA A 251 -12.27 11.74 -14.96
C ALA A 251 -12.82 10.66 -14.02
N GLY A 252 -12.29 10.52 -12.79
CA GLY A 252 -12.64 9.45 -11.86
C GLY A 252 -13.76 9.83 -10.89
N GLU A 253 -14.66 8.89 -10.59
CA GLU A 253 -15.59 9.07 -9.46
C GLU A 253 -14.81 9.05 -8.15
N MET A 254 -14.84 10.16 -7.39
CA MET A 254 -14.14 10.29 -6.11
C MET A 254 -15.09 10.12 -4.91
N PHE A 255 -14.59 9.57 -3.81
CA PHE A 255 -15.34 9.55 -2.55
C PHE A 255 -15.34 10.95 -1.92
N GLN A 256 -16.50 11.59 -1.86
CA GLN A 256 -16.69 12.84 -1.13
C GLN A 256 -16.59 12.61 0.39
N ILE A 257 -15.87 13.50 1.08
CA ILE A 257 -15.72 13.50 2.53
C ILE A 257 -16.49 14.69 3.07
N SER A 258 -17.38 14.45 4.02
CA SER A 258 -18.20 15.52 4.59
C SER A 258 -18.57 15.24 6.05
N THR A 259 -18.57 16.30 6.85
CA THR A 259 -19.13 16.32 8.21
C THR A 259 -20.59 16.78 8.22
N LEU A 260 -21.11 17.29 7.09
CA LEU A 260 -22.47 17.82 6.98
C LEU A 260 -23.54 16.76 7.25
N LEU A 261 -23.30 15.50 6.88
CA LEU A 261 -24.26 14.41 7.12
C LEU A 261 -24.50 14.20 8.61
N HIS A 262 -23.44 14.25 9.42
CA HIS A 262 -23.57 14.15 10.87
C HIS A 262 -24.39 15.31 11.46
N HIS A 263 -24.15 16.53 10.96
CA HIS A 263 -24.91 17.70 11.37
C HIS A 263 -26.37 17.64 10.90
N ALA A 264 -26.62 17.10 9.71
CA ALA A 264 -27.96 16.94 9.16
C ALA A 264 -28.83 16.01 10.01
N ASP A 265 -28.30 14.87 10.47
CA ASP A 265 -29.00 13.94 11.35
C ASP A 265 -29.36 14.58 12.71
N GLN A 266 -28.50 15.47 13.21
CA GLN A 266 -28.78 16.23 14.43
C GLN A 266 -29.82 17.34 14.18
N ALA A 267 -29.67 18.08 13.07
CA ALA A 267 -30.54 19.17 12.69
C ALA A 267 -31.97 18.69 12.37
N ALA A 268 -32.14 17.48 11.84
CA ALA A 268 -33.45 16.87 11.60
C ALA A 268 -34.32 16.76 12.88
N LYS A 269 -33.71 16.84 14.08
CA LYS A 269 -34.44 16.87 15.36
C LYS A 269 -35.07 18.24 15.67
N ASN A 270 -34.63 19.30 15.01
CA ASN A 270 -35.13 20.68 15.17
C ASN A 270 -35.73 21.16 13.84
N PRO A 271 -37.05 21.36 13.76
CA PRO A 271 -37.68 21.78 12.50
C PRO A 271 -37.16 23.16 12.03
N PRO A 272 -37.11 23.39 10.70
CA PRO A 272 -36.80 24.70 10.15
C PRO A 272 -37.76 25.76 10.70
N PRO A 273 -37.29 27.01 10.92
CA PRO A 273 -38.16 28.08 11.40
C PRO A 273 -39.25 28.40 10.38
N SER A 274 -40.43 28.77 10.86
CA SER A 274 -41.56 29.13 10.01
C SER A 274 -41.34 30.49 9.33
N PRO A 275 -42.01 30.78 8.19
CA PRO A 275 -41.94 32.10 7.57
C PRO A 275 -42.32 33.24 8.53
N GLU A 276 -43.26 32.98 9.45
CA GLU A 276 -43.69 33.95 10.46
C GLU A 276 -42.61 34.21 11.51
N GLU A 277 -41.90 33.16 11.96
CA GLU A 277 -40.78 33.30 12.89
C GLU A 277 -39.64 34.13 12.29
N ILE A 278 -39.34 33.92 11.00
CA ILE A 278 -38.32 34.70 10.28
C ILE A 278 -38.74 36.16 10.16
N GLU A 279 -40.00 36.42 9.81
CA GLU A 279 -40.53 37.77 9.71
C GLU A 279 -40.50 38.51 11.06
N ASN A 280 -40.84 37.83 12.15
CA ASN A 280 -40.74 38.37 13.50
C ASN A 280 -39.28 38.75 13.87
N LEU A 281 -38.31 37.92 13.49
CA LEU A 281 -36.88 38.23 13.67
C LEU A 281 -36.44 39.43 12.82
N LYS A 282 -36.93 39.55 11.58
CA LYS A 282 -36.66 40.71 10.70
C LYS A 282 -37.20 42.00 11.30
N GLN A 283 -38.42 41.96 11.84
CA GLN A 283 -39.03 43.10 12.53
C GLN A 283 -38.23 43.49 13.78
N ALA A 284 -37.77 42.52 14.57
CA ALA A 284 -36.91 42.76 15.73
C ALA A 284 -35.56 43.41 15.32
N ALA A 285 -34.93 42.94 14.25
CA ALA A 285 -33.70 43.53 13.71
C ALA A 285 -33.91 44.96 13.20
N SER A 286 -35.06 45.24 12.56
CA SER A 286 -35.46 46.58 12.12
C SER A 286 -35.69 47.53 13.30
N ALA A 287 -36.35 47.06 14.36
CA ALA A 287 -36.57 47.83 15.59
C ALA A 287 -35.24 48.15 16.30
N ALA A 288 -34.32 47.19 16.41
CA ALA A 288 -32.98 47.42 16.93
C ALA A 288 -32.18 48.43 16.08
N GLY A 289 -32.36 48.41 14.76
CA GLY A 289 -31.76 49.39 13.85
C GLY A 289 -32.25 50.81 14.10
N SER A 290 -33.56 50.96 14.32
CA SER A 290 -34.19 52.23 14.70
C SER A 290 -33.65 52.74 16.05
N ALA A 291 -33.47 51.88 17.04
CA ALA A 291 -32.90 52.25 18.34
C ALA A 291 -31.45 52.78 18.24
N VAL A 292 -30.61 52.16 17.40
CA VAL A 292 -29.24 52.66 17.13
C VAL A 292 -29.29 54.03 16.47
N ALA A 293 -30.21 54.26 15.53
CA ALA A 293 -30.38 55.56 14.88
C ALA A 293 -30.81 56.65 15.89
N GLU A 294 -31.68 56.31 16.82
CA GLU A 294 -32.15 57.22 17.87
C GLU A 294 -31.04 57.56 18.87
N VAL A 295 -30.23 56.59 19.32
CA VAL A 295 -29.07 56.86 20.18
C VAL A 295 -28.07 57.76 19.46
N LYS A 296 -27.79 57.51 18.17
CA LYS A 296 -26.91 58.39 17.36
C LYS A 296 -27.46 59.81 17.25
N LYS A 297 -28.78 59.96 17.13
CA LYS A 297 -29.45 61.27 17.12
C LYS A 297 -29.30 61.97 18.47
N ARG A 298 -29.55 61.27 19.60
CA ARG A 298 -29.34 61.83 20.95
C ARG A 298 -27.89 62.27 21.19
N ILE A 299 -26.89 61.50 20.73
CA ILE A 299 -25.48 61.91 20.81
C ILE A 299 -25.22 63.21 20.01
N LYS A 300 -25.87 63.37 18.85
CA LYS A 300 -25.70 64.55 18.00
C LYS A 300 -26.36 65.79 18.61
N GLU A 301 -27.46 65.60 19.33
CA GLU A 301 -28.28 66.67 19.94
C GLU A 301 -27.91 66.97 21.41
N ALA A 302 -27.14 66.10 22.08
CA ALA A 302 -26.73 66.25 23.47
C ALA A 302 -25.72 67.39 23.71
N ALA A 303 -25.82 68.04 24.87
CA ALA A 303 -24.81 68.96 25.37
C ALA A 303 -23.48 68.25 25.69
N ASP A 304 -22.36 68.96 25.71
CA ASP A 304 -21.02 68.36 25.78
C ASP A 304 -20.76 67.54 27.06
N ASP A 305 -21.42 67.88 28.16
CA ASP A 305 -21.40 67.17 29.43
C ASP A 305 -22.23 65.86 29.42
N GLN A 306 -23.21 65.74 28.51
CA GLN A 306 -24.10 64.58 28.36
C GLN A 306 -23.69 63.63 27.23
N LYS A 307 -22.88 64.10 26.26
CA LYS A 307 -22.38 63.29 25.13
C LYS A 307 -21.62 62.04 25.57
N ALA A 308 -20.91 62.09 26.69
CA ALA A 308 -20.15 60.94 27.21
C ALA A 308 -21.08 59.78 27.62
N ALA A 309 -22.19 60.09 28.31
CA ALA A 309 -23.17 59.10 28.74
C ALA A 309 -23.95 58.51 27.55
N GLU A 310 -24.35 59.33 26.58
CA GLU A 310 -25.05 58.86 25.37
C GLU A 310 -24.13 58.03 24.46
N LYS A 311 -22.84 58.35 24.38
CA LYS A 311 -21.85 57.50 23.69
C LYS A 311 -21.69 56.14 24.37
N GLN A 312 -21.78 56.08 25.70
CA GLN A 312 -21.72 54.82 26.44
C GLN A 312 -22.96 53.95 26.18
N ALA A 313 -24.12 54.56 25.90
CA ALA A 313 -25.35 53.86 25.53
C ALA A 313 -25.37 53.32 24.08
N LEU A 314 -24.44 53.74 23.22
CA LEU A 314 -24.37 53.30 21.82
C LEU A 314 -23.92 51.85 21.68
N GLN A 315 -22.94 51.42 22.46
CA GLN A 315 -22.36 50.08 22.34
C GLN A 315 -23.39 48.97 22.62
N PRO A 316 -24.18 49.01 23.72
CA PRO A 316 -25.23 48.01 23.97
C PRO A 316 -26.31 47.95 22.88
N SER A 317 -26.65 49.09 22.26
CA SER A 317 -27.61 49.13 21.14
C SER A 317 -27.03 48.52 19.87
N LEU A 318 -25.73 48.74 19.60
CA LEU A 318 -25.04 48.13 18.47
C LEU A 318 -24.93 46.61 18.64
N ASP A 319 -24.60 46.14 19.85
CA ASP A 319 -24.53 44.70 20.18
C ASP A 319 -25.89 44.02 19.99
N THR A 320 -26.97 44.66 20.45
CA THR A 320 -28.35 44.19 20.23
C THR A 320 -28.69 44.09 18.74
N LEU A 321 -28.31 45.09 17.93
CA LEU A 321 -28.53 45.07 16.48
C LEU A 321 -27.74 43.96 15.79
N MET A 322 -26.47 43.76 16.16
CA MET A 322 -25.67 42.67 15.58
C MET A 322 -26.24 41.30 15.92
N ALA A 323 -26.65 41.09 17.18
CA ALA A 323 -27.30 39.86 17.61
C ALA A 323 -28.61 39.58 16.86
N ALA A 324 -29.45 40.61 16.68
CA ALA A 324 -30.71 40.49 15.94
C ALA A 324 -30.48 40.19 14.46
N LYS A 325 -29.51 40.85 13.80
CA LYS A 325 -29.14 40.55 12.41
C LYS A 325 -28.62 39.11 12.25
N LYS A 326 -27.75 38.67 13.17
CA LYS A 326 -27.24 37.30 13.18
C LYS A 326 -28.37 36.28 13.34
N ALA A 327 -29.33 36.54 14.22
CA ALA A 327 -30.49 35.66 14.41
C ALA A 327 -31.36 35.56 13.14
N VAL A 328 -31.53 36.65 12.39
CA VAL A 328 -32.21 36.63 11.08
C VAL A 328 -31.44 35.77 10.09
N GLU A 329 -30.12 36.00 9.95
CA GLU A 329 -29.27 35.24 9.03
C GLU A 329 -29.29 33.73 9.35
N GLU A 330 -29.18 33.36 10.63
CA GLU A 330 -29.26 31.97 11.08
C GLU A 330 -30.64 31.35 10.82
N ALA A 331 -31.73 32.10 11.03
CA ALA A 331 -33.08 31.61 10.76
C ALA A 331 -33.33 31.43 9.25
N GLU A 332 -32.87 32.36 8.42
CA GLU A 332 -32.94 32.23 6.96
C GLU A 332 -32.06 31.09 6.43
N ALA A 333 -30.87 30.88 7.02
CA ALA A 333 -30.02 29.74 6.67
C ALA A 333 -30.70 28.40 7.01
N ARG A 334 -31.30 28.31 8.20
CA ARG A 334 -32.04 27.11 8.63
C ARG A 334 -33.29 26.86 7.80
N SER A 335 -33.98 27.89 7.32
CA SER A 335 -35.19 27.73 6.50
C SER A 335 -34.89 27.18 5.11
N ARG A 336 -33.67 27.42 4.59
CA ARG A 336 -33.20 26.83 3.32
C ARG A 336 -32.75 25.38 3.46
N ALA A 337 -32.51 24.90 4.68
CA ALA A 337 -31.99 23.56 4.89
C ALA A 337 -32.98 22.48 4.40
N THR A 338 -32.49 21.54 3.60
CA THR A 338 -33.30 20.44 3.06
C THR A 338 -32.70 19.11 3.52
N GLY A 339 -33.49 18.30 4.23
CA GLY A 339 -33.00 17.05 4.84
C GLY A 339 -31.91 17.28 5.89
N GLY A 340 -31.90 18.44 6.54
CA GLY A 340 -30.87 18.84 7.52
C GLY A 340 -29.58 19.41 6.90
N LEU A 341 -29.40 19.35 5.57
CA LEU A 341 -28.22 19.90 4.90
C LEU A 341 -28.40 21.41 4.63
N PRO A 342 -27.39 22.25 4.96
CA PRO A 342 -27.44 23.67 4.68
C PRO A 342 -27.41 23.94 3.16
N ARG A 343 -28.17 24.96 2.73
CA ARG A 343 -28.32 25.31 1.31
C ARG A 343 -28.06 26.79 1.05
N LYS A 344 -27.40 27.06 -0.08
CA LYS A 344 -27.26 28.41 -0.63
C LYS A 344 -28.60 28.89 -1.22
N PRO A 345 -28.75 30.20 -1.50
CA PRO A 345 -29.97 30.73 -2.12
C PRO A 345 -30.33 30.10 -3.47
N ASP A 346 -29.35 29.55 -4.20
CA ASP A 346 -29.54 28.85 -5.48
C ASP A 346 -29.97 27.37 -5.32
N GLY A 347 -30.10 26.87 -4.08
CA GLY A 347 -30.47 25.50 -3.77
C GLY A 347 -29.30 24.49 -3.74
N SER A 348 -28.09 24.90 -4.09
CA SER A 348 -26.89 24.06 -3.95
C SER A 348 -26.53 23.85 -2.48
N ILE A 349 -25.76 22.80 -2.19
CA ILE A 349 -25.27 22.54 -0.82
C ILE A 349 -24.30 23.64 -0.42
N ASP A 350 -24.49 24.19 0.77
CA ASP A 350 -23.59 25.18 1.34
C ASP A 350 -22.46 24.51 2.13
N TYR A 351 -21.37 24.19 1.45
CA TYR A 351 -20.18 23.58 2.04
C TYR A 351 -19.36 24.51 2.94
N SER A 352 -19.71 25.80 3.07
CA SER A 352 -19.02 26.71 4.02
C SER A 352 -19.14 26.27 5.49
N HIS A 353 -20.13 25.41 5.78
CA HIS A 353 -20.36 24.80 7.09
C HIS A 353 -19.76 23.40 7.23
N ASP A 354 -19.12 22.88 6.20
CA ASP A 354 -18.38 21.63 6.27
C ASP A 354 -16.98 21.86 6.91
N PHE A 355 -16.27 20.79 7.24
CA PHE A 355 -15.02 20.86 8.02
C PHE A 355 -13.96 21.76 7.37
N PHE A 356 -13.82 21.70 6.04
CA PHE A 356 -12.85 22.49 5.28
C PHE A 356 -13.47 23.75 4.64
N GLY A 357 -14.76 24.03 4.88
CA GLY A 357 -15.47 25.14 4.26
C GLY A 357 -15.68 25.02 2.75
N MET A 358 -15.35 23.86 2.16
CA MET A 358 -15.45 23.58 0.73
C MET A 358 -15.61 22.06 0.49
N PRO A 359 -16.08 21.63 -0.71
CA PRO A 359 -16.12 20.22 -1.07
C PRO A 359 -14.72 19.62 -1.08
N VAL A 360 -14.56 18.44 -0.47
CA VAL A 360 -13.31 17.68 -0.48
C VAL A 360 -13.59 16.20 -0.70
N SER A 361 -12.59 15.51 -1.24
CA SER A 361 -12.65 14.10 -1.60
C SER A 361 -11.45 13.32 -1.08
N MET A 362 -11.56 11.99 -1.11
CA MET A 362 -10.40 11.10 -1.00
C MET A 362 -9.65 11.06 -2.33
N THR A 363 -8.33 11.17 -2.29
CA THR A 363 -7.50 11.28 -3.49
C THR A 363 -7.47 9.98 -4.31
N VAL A 364 -7.45 10.15 -5.64
CA VAL A 364 -7.22 9.06 -6.60
C VAL A 364 -5.72 8.81 -6.84
N SER A 365 -4.87 9.82 -6.59
CA SER A 365 -3.42 9.79 -6.81
C SER A 365 -2.72 10.92 -6.05
N GLY A 366 -1.51 10.69 -5.57
CA GLY A 366 -0.65 11.71 -4.98
C GLY A 366 0.24 12.46 -5.98
N GLN A 367 0.12 12.17 -7.29
CA GLN A 367 1.07 12.59 -8.32
C GLN A 367 1.30 14.11 -8.35
N LEU A 368 0.24 14.91 -8.43
CA LEU A 368 0.39 16.38 -8.56
C LEU A 368 1.16 16.98 -7.37
N GLN A 369 0.99 16.43 -6.17
CA GLN A 369 1.73 16.85 -4.99
C GLN A 369 3.15 16.27 -4.95
N ALA A 370 3.38 15.09 -5.51
CA ALA A 370 4.73 14.52 -5.65
C ALA A 370 5.60 15.37 -6.59
N GLU A 371 5.03 15.96 -7.64
CA GLU A 371 5.72 16.89 -8.56
C GLU A 371 6.28 18.12 -7.82
N ILE A 372 5.57 18.65 -6.81
CA ILE A 372 6.07 19.75 -5.96
C ILE A 372 7.43 19.38 -5.35
N TYR A 373 7.51 18.17 -4.80
CA TYR A 373 8.71 17.68 -4.15
C TYR A 373 9.79 17.30 -5.16
N ALA A 374 9.45 16.71 -6.31
CA ALA A 374 10.42 16.40 -7.35
C ALA A 374 11.14 17.69 -7.84
N CYS A 375 10.40 18.78 -8.03
CA CYS A 375 10.96 20.09 -8.38
C CYS A 375 11.91 20.68 -7.32
N ALA A 376 11.94 20.15 -6.09
CA ALA A 376 12.79 20.64 -5.00
C ALA A 376 13.85 19.63 -4.52
N MET A 377 13.56 18.34 -4.62
CA MET A 377 14.32 17.24 -3.99
C MET A 377 14.85 16.21 -5.00
N THR A 378 14.84 16.56 -6.29
CA THR A 378 15.28 15.72 -7.42
C THR A 378 14.38 14.51 -7.65
N SER A 379 14.39 13.50 -6.77
CA SER A 379 13.61 12.27 -6.96
C SER A 379 12.90 11.89 -5.68
N VAL A 380 11.58 11.68 -5.77
CA VAL A 380 10.73 11.34 -4.64
C VAL A 380 9.80 10.19 -4.99
N TYR A 381 9.25 9.53 -3.98
CA TYR A 381 8.18 8.55 -4.21
C TYR A 381 7.13 8.62 -3.11
N THR A 382 5.87 8.36 -3.48
CA THR A 382 4.79 8.07 -2.55
C THR A 382 4.64 6.57 -2.40
N PHE A 383 4.08 6.16 -1.27
CA PHE A 383 3.58 4.81 -1.02
C PHE A 383 2.44 4.99 -0.02
N GLY A 384 1.21 5.02 -0.53
CA GLY A 384 0.05 5.42 0.25
C GLY A 384 -1.26 4.88 -0.32
N PRO A 385 -2.35 5.00 0.45
CA PRO A 385 -3.67 4.58 -0.01
C PRO A 385 -4.25 5.59 -1.00
N THR A 386 -4.92 5.07 -2.02
CA THR A 386 -5.71 5.81 -3.01
C THR A 386 -7.09 5.19 -3.16
N PHE A 387 -8.04 5.98 -3.63
CA PHE A 387 -9.45 5.63 -3.60
C PHE A 387 -10.13 5.86 -4.94
N ARG A 388 -11.00 4.94 -5.36
CA ARG A 388 -11.84 5.09 -6.55
C ARG A 388 -13.27 4.69 -6.20
N ALA A 389 -14.22 5.57 -6.47
CA ALA A 389 -15.63 5.39 -6.09
C ALA A 389 -16.48 4.74 -7.19
N GLU A 390 -15.86 4.37 -8.32
CA GLU A 390 -16.53 3.67 -9.42
C GLU A 390 -17.27 2.42 -8.93
N ASN A 391 -18.50 2.24 -9.38
CA ASN A 391 -19.33 1.07 -9.04
C ASN A 391 -18.92 -0.20 -9.81
N SER A 392 -17.67 -0.64 -9.62
CA SER A 392 -17.05 -1.78 -10.32
C SER A 392 -17.02 -3.04 -9.45
N HIS A 393 -17.61 -4.14 -9.94
CA HIS A 393 -17.72 -5.43 -9.25
C HIS A 393 -16.78 -6.52 -9.79
N THR A 394 -15.68 -6.14 -10.44
CA THR A 394 -14.75 -7.11 -11.06
C THR A 394 -13.78 -7.77 -10.07
N THR A 395 -13.04 -8.78 -10.53
CA THR A 395 -11.99 -9.47 -9.75
C THR A 395 -10.69 -8.68 -9.63
N ARG A 396 -10.58 -7.52 -10.30
CA ARG A 396 -9.35 -6.73 -10.44
C ARG A 396 -9.44 -5.30 -9.88
N HIS A 397 -10.62 -4.89 -9.42
CA HIS A 397 -10.85 -3.54 -8.89
C HIS A 397 -11.14 -3.56 -7.39
N LEU A 398 -10.59 -2.55 -6.70
CA LEU A 398 -10.86 -2.21 -5.31
C LEU A 398 -11.24 -0.73 -5.25
N ALA A 399 -12.05 -0.38 -4.24
CA ALA A 399 -12.38 1.00 -3.94
C ALA A 399 -11.30 1.71 -3.09
N GLU A 400 -10.51 0.92 -2.35
CA GLU A 400 -9.36 1.36 -1.55
C GLU A 400 -8.20 0.41 -1.87
N PHE A 401 -7.10 0.96 -2.35
CA PHE A 401 -5.90 0.23 -2.73
C PHE A 401 -4.65 1.07 -2.47
N TRP A 402 -3.47 0.48 -2.60
CA TRP A 402 -2.20 1.18 -2.36
C TRP A 402 -1.49 1.48 -3.67
N MET A 403 -1.09 2.73 -3.84
CA MET A 403 -0.28 3.19 -4.97
C MET A 403 1.13 3.50 -4.52
N ILE A 404 2.06 3.25 -5.44
CA ILE A 404 3.47 3.62 -5.32
C ILE A 404 3.77 4.54 -6.49
N GLU A 405 4.10 5.79 -6.19
CA GLU A 405 4.17 6.85 -7.20
C GLU A 405 5.51 7.59 -7.12
N PRO A 406 6.57 7.11 -7.81
CA PRO A 406 7.79 7.88 -7.99
C PRO A 406 7.62 9.03 -8.97
N GLU A 407 8.33 10.13 -8.68
CA GLU A 407 8.46 11.31 -9.53
C GLU A 407 9.94 11.73 -9.59
N ILE A 408 10.46 11.95 -10.79
CA ILE A 408 11.89 12.06 -11.10
C ILE A 408 12.13 13.36 -11.87
N ALA A 409 12.81 14.33 -11.26
CA ALA A 409 13.25 15.55 -11.93
C ALA A 409 14.46 15.31 -12.82
N PHE A 410 14.57 16.11 -13.87
CA PHE A 410 15.57 16.00 -14.93
C PHE A 410 15.55 14.66 -15.68
N ALA A 411 14.38 14.03 -15.75
CA ALA A 411 14.16 12.73 -16.38
C ALA A 411 13.10 12.84 -17.47
N ASP A 412 13.36 12.24 -18.64
CA ASP A 412 12.38 12.14 -19.73
C ASP A 412 11.57 10.84 -19.65
N LEU A 413 10.75 10.54 -20.67
CA LEU A 413 9.97 9.31 -20.70
C LEU A 413 10.84 8.03 -20.72
N TYR A 414 12.02 8.08 -21.35
CA TYR A 414 12.91 6.91 -21.43
C TYR A 414 13.56 6.60 -20.09
N ASP A 415 13.94 7.64 -19.33
CA ASP A 415 14.40 7.48 -17.95
C ASP A 415 13.30 6.87 -17.07
N ASP A 416 12.05 7.32 -17.24
CA ASP A 416 10.88 6.80 -16.52
C ASP A 416 10.64 5.31 -16.83
N MET A 417 10.72 4.92 -18.10
CA MET A 417 10.58 3.53 -18.55
C MET A 417 11.68 2.63 -17.98
N GLU A 418 12.93 3.10 -17.93
CA GLU A 418 14.04 2.35 -17.31
C GLU A 418 13.83 2.20 -15.80
N CYS A 419 13.45 3.28 -15.10
CA CYS A 419 13.15 3.23 -13.67
C CYS A 419 12.02 2.24 -13.36
N ALA A 420 10.94 2.26 -14.14
CA ALA A 420 9.80 1.36 -13.98
C ALA A 420 10.18 -0.11 -14.18
N GLN A 421 10.97 -0.41 -15.21
CA GLN A 421 11.49 -1.75 -15.46
C GLN A 421 12.39 -2.22 -14.31
N ASP A 422 13.39 -1.43 -13.94
CA ASP A 422 14.37 -1.80 -12.93
C ASP A 422 13.71 -2.00 -11.57
N TYR A 423 12.72 -1.18 -11.23
CA TYR A 423 11.90 -1.33 -10.04
C TYR A 423 11.17 -2.68 -10.01
N VAL A 424 10.44 -3.03 -11.07
CA VAL A 424 9.69 -4.29 -11.13
C VAL A 424 10.62 -5.50 -11.08
N ARG A 425 11.75 -5.43 -11.80
CA ARG A 425 12.77 -6.49 -11.80
C ARG A 425 13.40 -6.66 -10.42
N TYR A 426 13.70 -5.56 -9.72
CA TYR A 426 14.22 -5.57 -8.37
C TYR A 426 13.23 -6.25 -7.40
N CYS A 427 11.96 -5.85 -7.40
CA CYS A 427 10.92 -6.47 -6.59
C CYS A 427 10.79 -7.98 -6.86
N CYS A 428 10.77 -8.39 -8.13
CA CYS A 428 10.70 -9.80 -8.51
C CYS A 428 11.92 -10.59 -8.01
N LYS A 429 13.11 -10.01 -8.11
CA LYS A 429 14.34 -10.60 -7.57
C LYS A 429 14.26 -10.80 -6.06
N CYS A 430 13.86 -9.77 -5.30
CA CYS A 430 13.73 -9.87 -3.85
C CYS A 430 12.74 -10.96 -3.41
N VAL A 431 11.58 -11.08 -4.09
CA VAL A 431 10.61 -12.15 -3.76
C VAL A 431 11.16 -13.54 -4.07
N LEU A 432 11.93 -13.70 -5.15
CA LEU A 432 12.59 -14.98 -5.45
C LEU A 432 13.68 -15.33 -4.43
N GLU A 433 14.34 -14.35 -3.83
CA GLU A 433 15.41 -14.54 -2.84
C GLU A 433 14.86 -14.78 -1.42
N GLU A 434 13.81 -14.05 -1.02
CA GLU A 434 13.31 -14.04 0.36
C GLU A 434 11.98 -14.76 0.56
N CYS A 435 11.23 -15.08 -0.50
CA CYS A 435 9.89 -15.67 -0.41
C CYS A 435 9.70 -16.89 -1.32
N LEU A 436 10.79 -17.58 -1.71
CA LEU A 436 10.70 -18.72 -2.65
C LEU A 436 9.80 -19.84 -2.13
N ASP A 437 9.84 -20.14 -0.84
CA ASP A 437 9.00 -21.20 -0.26
C ASP A 437 7.51 -20.84 -0.26
N ASP A 438 7.19 -19.56 -0.06
CA ASP A 438 5.83 -19.04 -0.18
C ASP A 438 5.36 -19.11 -1.64
N LEU A 439 6.20 -18.71 -2.59
CA LEU A 439 5.92 -18.86 -4.01
C LEU A 439 5.75 -20.33 -4.41
N ALA A 440 6.56 -21.25 -3.87
CA ALA A 440 6.44 -22.68 -4.15
C ALA A 440 5.10 -23.25 -3.68
N LEU A 441 4.63 -22.80 -2.51
CA LEU A 441 3.30 -23.15 -2.01
C LEU A 441 2.20 -22.61 -2.93
N LEU A 442 2.26 -21.33 -3.27
CA LEU A 442 1.27 -20.67 -4.12
C LEU A 442 1.26 -21.25 -5.54
N SER A 443 2.44 -21.54 -6.09
CA SER A 443 2.60 -22.13 -7.42
C SER A 443 1.98 -23.51 -7.50
N LYS A 444 2.19 -24.34 -6.48
CA LYS A 444 1.58 -25.67 -6.39
C LYS A 444 0.05 -25.61 -6.29
N MET A 445 -0.50 -24.59 -5.64
CA MET A 445 -1.92 -24.49 -5.31
C MET A 445 -2.76 -23.76 -6.36
N TYR A 446 -2.21 -22.73 -7.01
CA TYR A 446 -2.95 -21.79 -7.84
C TYR A 446 -2.37 -21.67 -9.25
N ASP A 447 -1.07 -21.40 -9.37
CA ASP A 447 -0.44 -21.13 -10.68
C ASP A 447 0.94 -21.80 -10.80
N LYS A 448 0.98 -22.96 -11.46
CA LYS A 448 2.22 -23.74 -11.66
C LYS A 448 3.29 -22.97 -12.44
N GLY A 449 2.91 -21.91 -13.18
CA GLY A 449 3.82 -21.09 -13.95
C GLY A 449 4.27 -19.79 -13.26
N CYS A 450 3.78 -19.47 -12.06
CA CYS A 450 4.05 -18.16 -11.45
C CYS A 450 5.55 -17.93 -11.17
N ILE A 451 6.28 -18.93 -10.67
CA ILE A 451 7.72 -18.79 -10.39
C ILE A 451 8.51 -18.57 -11.67
N ASP A 452 8.22 -19.32 -12.73
CA ASP A 452 8.93 -19.19 -14.00
C ASP A 452 8.62 -17.85 -14.67
N ARG A 453 7.39 -17.35 -14.53
CA ARG A 453 7.01 -15.98 -14.93
C ARG A 453 7.79 -14.93 -14.15
N VAL A 454 7.94 -15.05 -12.83
CA VAL A 454 8.73 -14.09 -12.03
C VAL A 454 10.21 -14.15 -12.40
N ARG A 455 10.75 -15.35 -12.66
CA ARG A 455 12.14 -15.53 -13.13
C ARG A 455 12.38 -14.90 -14.50
N SER A 456 11.43 -15.00 -15.43
CA SER A 456 11.59 -14.41 -16.77
C SER A 456 11.65 -12.89 -16.73
N VAL A 457 10.87 -12.24 -15.84
CA VAL A 457 10.96 -10.79 -15.59
C VAL A 457 12.36 -10.38 -15.15
N VAL A 458 12.98 -11.14 -14.24
CA VAL A 458 14.34 -10.82 -13.75
C VAL A 458 15.38 -11.03 -14.85
N ALA A 459 15.21 -12.05 -15.69
CA ALA A 459 16.23 -12.48 -16.66
C ALA A 459 16.38 -11.57 -17.88
N GLU A 460 15.29 -10.96 -18.36
CA GLU A 460 15.30 -10.20 -19.62
C GLU A 460 14.82 -8.75 -19.44
N PRO A 461 15.35 -7.80 -20.23
CA PRO A 461 14.75 -6.47 -20.34
C PRO A 461 13.37 -6.57 -21.01
N PHE A 462 12.51 -5.62 -20.68
CA PHE A 462 11.15 -5.52 -21.19
C PHE A 462 11.20 -5.13 -22.66
N ALA A 463 10.26 -5.66 -23.44
CA ALA A 463 10.10 -5.19 -24.80
C ALA A 463 9.56 -3.75 -24.78
N ARG A 464 9.88 -2.97 -25.81
CA ARG A 464 9.30 -1.64 -26.02
C ARG A 464 8.47 -1.68 -27.30
N CYS A 465 7.27 -1.13 -27.24
CA CYS A 465 6.33 -1.10 -28.36
C CYS A 465 5.63 0.26 -28.33
N SER A 466 5.72 1.06 -29.39
CA SER A 466 4.89 2.26 -29.43
C SER A 466 3.41 1.86 -29.54
N TYR A 467 2.50 2.72 -29.09
CA TYR A 467 1.07 2.51 -29.23
C TYR A 467 0.68 2.22 -30.69
N THR A 468 1.25 2.99 -31.62
CA THR A 468 0.98 2.84 -33.06
C THR A 468 1.41 1.47 -33.57
N GLU A 469 2.61 1.00 -33.21
CA GLU A 469 3.04 -0.38 -33.53
C GLU A 469 2.13 -1.43 -32.86
N GLY A 470 1.68 -1.18 -31.63
CA GLY A 470 0.73 -2.04 -30.93
C GLY A 470 -0.58 -2.21 -31.69
N VAL A 471 -1.17 -1.11 -32.17
CA VAL A 471 -2.38 -1.13 -33.01
C VAL A 471 -2.14 -1.95 -34.28
N GLU A 472 -1.03 -1.73 -34.98
CA GLU A 472 -0.69 -2.46 -36.21
C GLU A 472 -0.55 -3.97 -35.97
N ILE A 473 0.12 -4.36 -34.88
CA ILE A 473 0.28 -5.78 -34.48
C ILE A 473 -1.08 -6.42 -34.21
N LEU A 474 -1.96 -5.74 -33.48
CA LEU A 474 -3.28 -6.25 -33.13
C LEU A 474 -4.20 -6.35 -34.35
N GLN A 475 -4.19 -5.35 -35.24
CA GLN A 475 -4.92 -5.38 -36.51
C GLN A 475 -4.44 -6.53 -37.40
N LYS A 476 -3.12 -6.76 -37.46
CA LYS A 476 -2.55 -7.89 -38.17
C LYS A 476 -2.98 -9.23 -37.56
N ALA A 477 -3.00 -9.35 -36.24
CA ALA A 477 -3.48 -10.55 -35.56
C ALA A 477 -4.94 -10.88 -35.93
N ILE A 478 -5.81 -9.86 -36.01
CA ILE A 478 -7.20 -10.01 -36.47
C ILE A 478 -7.23 -10.47 -37.93
N ALA A 479 -6.43 -9.86 -38.81
CA ALA A 479 -6.32 -10.26 -40.21
C ALA A 479 -5.83 -11.71 -40.38
N ASP A 480 -4.93 -12.17 -39.49
CA ASP A 480 -4.41 -13.53 -39.43
C ASP A 480 -5.39 -14.53 -38.74
N GLY A 481 -6.58 -14.06 -38.34
CA GLY A 481 -7.68 -14.89 -37.84
C GLY A 481 -7.78 -15.02 -36.32
N HIS A 482 -6.98 -14.26 -35.55
CA HIS A 482 -7.19 -14.13 -34.10
C HIS A 482 -8.50 -13.40 -33.81
N LYS A 483 -9.17 -13.78 -32.70
CA LYS A 483 -10.42 -13.15 -32.27
C LYS A 483 -10.26 -12.61 -30.87
N PHE A 484 -10.37 -11.30 -30.75
CA PHE A 484 -10.55 -10.58 -29.50
C PHE A 484 -12.05 -10.50 -29.16
N GLU A 485 -12.37 -10.26 -27.89
CA GLU A 485 -13.69 -9.87 -27.38
C GLU A 485 -14.14 -8.58 -28.07
N ASN A 486 -13.24 -7.62 -28.24
CA ASN A 486 -13.42 -6.43 -29.08
C ASN A 486 -12.46 -6.43 -30.29
N ASN A 487 -12.97 -6.79 -31.47
CA ASN A 487 -12.15 -6.77 -32.70
C ASN A 487 -12.11 -5.39 -33.39
N GLU A 488 -12.74 -4.36 -32.85
CA GLU A 488 -12.73 -3.01 -33.44
C GLU A 488 -11.44 -2.25 -33.09
N VAL A 489 -10.30 -2.86 -33.40
CA VAL A 489 -8.98 -2.28 -33.11
C VAL A 489 -8.68 -1.12 -34.06
N THR A 490 -8.73 0.10 -33.55
CA THR A 490 -8.51 1.35 -34.31
C THR A 490 -7.59 2.31 -33.58
N TRP A 491 -6.82 3.10 -34.32
CA TRP A 491 -5.97 4.13 -33.74
C TRP A 491 -6.83 5.19 -33.04
N GLY A 492 -6.53 5.49 -31.78
CA GLY A 492 -7.33 6.37 -30.92
C GLY A 492 -8.14 5.63 -29.85
N MET A 493 -8.27 4.30 -29.92
CA MET A 493 -8.89 3.52 -28.85
C MET A 493 -7.91 3.23 -27.71
N ASP A 494 -8.43 3.01 -26.52
CA ASP A 494 -7.66 2.44 -25.43
C ASP A 494 -7.57 0.90 -25.54
N PHE A 495 -6.48 0.30 -25.07
CA PHE A 495 -6.30 -1.14 -25.13
C PHE A 495 -7.08 -1.83 -24.01
N GLY A 496 -8.02 -2.71 -24.37
CA GLY A 496 -8.60 -3.66 -23.42
C GLY A 496 -7.57 -4.67 -22.92
N SER A 497 -7.81 -5.25 -21.74
CA SER A 497 -6.87 -6.18 -21.10
C SER A 497 -6.50 -7.39 -21.98
N GLU A 498 -7.38 -7.83 -22.87
CA GLU A 498 -7.06 -8.89 -23.83
C GLU A 498 -6.00 -8.48 -24.87
N HIS A 499 -6.02 -7.23 -25.32
CA HIS A 499 -5.06 -6.68 -26.27
C HIS A 499 -3.68 -6.58 -25.61
N GLU A 500 -3.64 -6.02 -24.40
CA GLU A 500 -2.43 -5.92 -23.58
C GLU A 500 -1.78 -7.29 -23.34
N ARG A 501 -2.62 -8.26 -22.95
CA ARG A 501 -2.19 -9.64 -22.70
C ARG A 501 -1.73 -10.32 -23.98
N TYR A 502 -2.36 -10.08 -25.12
CA TYR A 502 -1.91 -10.63 -26.39
C TYR A 502 -0.51 -10.15 -26.76
N LEU A 503 -0.23 -8.85 -26.61
CA LEU A 503 1.09 -8.27 -26.81
C LEU A 503 2.13 -8.97 -25.91
N CYS A 504 1.84 -9.10 -24.62
CA CYS A 504 2.77 -9.73 -23.67
C CYS A 504 2.94 -11.24 -23.86
N GLU A 505 1.86 -11.98 -24.04
CA GLU A 505 1.83 -13.44 -23.95
C GLU A 505 2.04 -14.14 -25.30
N LYS A 506 1.61 -13.52 -26.41
CA LYS A 506 1.65 -14.14 -27.75
C LYS A 506 2.73 -13.53 -28.63
N VAL A 507 2.88 -12.20 -28.61
CA VAL A 507 3.80 -11.49 -29.49
C VAL A 507 5.20 -11.46 -28.90
N PHE A 508 5.40 -10.75 -27.78
CA PHE A 508 6.72 -10.54 -27.20
C PHE A 508 7.16 -11.65 -26.25
N LYS A 509 6.21 -12.36 -25.64
CA LYS A 509 6.44 -13.46 -24.66
C LYS A 509 7.22 -13.02 -23.42
N LYS A 510 7.11 -11.75 -23.06
CA LYS A 510 7.72 -11.09 -21.90
C LYS A 510 6.97 -9.79 -21.59
N PRO A 511 7.26 -9.10 -20.46
CA PRO A 511 6.68 -7.78 -20.21
C PRO A 511 6.99 -6.80 -21.34
N VAL A 512 6.05 -5.88 -21.56
CA VAL A 512 6.12 -4.89 -22.66
C VAL A 512 5.82 -3.52 -22.08
N ILE A 513 6.64 -2.54 -22.40
CA ILE A 513 6.34 -1.13 -22.17
C ILE A 513 5.72 -0.58 -23.44
N CYS A 514 4.41 -0.33 -23.39
CA CYS A 514 3.68 0.34 -24.46
C CYS A 514 3.80 1.86 -24.26
N TYR A 515 4.19 2.63 -25.27
CA TYR A 515 4.45 4.08 -25.08
C TYR A 515 3.94 4.97 -26.22
N ASN A 516 3.83 6.27 -25.97
CA ASN A 516 3.31 7.29 -26.90
C ASN A 516 1.84 7.10 -27.30
N TYR A 517 0.93 7.12 -26.32
CA TYR A 517 -0.50 6.97 -26.57
C TYR A 517 -1.13 8.24 -27.18
N PRO A 518 -2.30 8.13 -27.83
CA PRO A 518 -3.04 9.29 -28.35
C PRO A 518 -3.35 10.31 -27.25
N LYS A 519 -3.19 11.59 -27.56
CA LYS A 519 -3.42 12.71 -26.63
C LYS A 519 -4.85 12.72 -26.08
N GLU A 520 -5.81 12.30 -26.89
CA GLU A 520 -7.25 12.42 -26.61
C GLU A 520 -7.74 11.48 -25.50
N ILE A 521 -7.03 10.38 -25.23
CA ILE A 521 -7.43 9.36 -24.25
C ILE A 521 -6.57 9.37 -22.99
N LYS A 522 -5.67 10.36 -22.85
CA LYS A 522 -4.73 10.47 -21.74
C LYS A 522 -4.87 11.81 -21.01
N ALA A 523 -4.38 11.84 -19.78
CA ALA A 523 -4.57 12.95 -18.84
C ALA A 523 -3.91 14.27 -19.30
N PHE A 524 -4.41 15.38 -18.76
CA PHE A 524 -4.02 16.74 -19.16
C PHE A 524 -2.55 17.08 -18.88
N TYR A 525 -1.94 16.44 -17.88
CA TYR A 525 -0.58 16.69 -17.42
C TYR A 525 0.49 15.97 -18.25
N MET A 526 0.12 15.07 -19.16
CA MET A 526 1.08 14.30 -19.96
C MET A 526 1.66 15.16 -21.08
N ARG A 527 2.98 15.14 -21.26
CA ARG A 527 3.68 15.98 -22.23
C ARG A 527 3.25 15.67 -23.66
N GLY A 528 2.83 16.68 -24.43
CA GLY A 528 2.53 16.51 -25.85
C GLY A 528 3.79 16.28 -26.68
N ASN A 529 3.79 15.22 -27.49
CA ASN A 529 4.89 14.90 -28.41
C ASN A 529 4.90 15.84 -29.63
N ASP A 530 6.04 15.90 -30.30
CA ASP A 530 6.26 16.80 -31.45
C ASP A 530 5.43 16.42 -32.69
N ASP A 531 4.82 15.22 -32.70
CA ASP A 531 3.91 14.77 -33.75
C ASP A 531 2.52 15.44 -33.70
N GLY A 532 2.21 16.14 -32.59
CA GLY A 532 0.94 16.81 -32.34
C GLY A 532 -0.26 15.88 -32.14
N LYS A 533 -0.03 14.56 -32.00
CA LYS A 533 -1.07 13.51 -31.92
C LYS A 533 -0.95 12.66 -30.67
N THR A 534 0.27 12.42 -30.19
CA THR A 534 0.53 11.54 -29.04
C THR A 534 1.04 12.34 -27.85
N VAL A 535 0.99 11.72 -26.67
CA VAL A 535 1.63 12.22 -25.45
C VAL A 535 2.72 11.25 -25.01
N ALA A 536 3.73 11.77 -24.33
CA ALA A 536 4.84 11.00 -23.77
C ALA A 536 4.38 10.18 -22.54
N SER A 537 3.51 9.21 -22.76
CA SER A 537 3.01 8.27 -21.76
C SER A 537 3.56 6.88 -21.97
N MET A 538 3.56 6.06 -20.92
CA MET A 538 3.91 4.64 -20.99
C MET A 538 3.05 3.81 -20.05
N ASP A 539 2.72 2.60 -20.49
CA ASP A 539 2.03 1.59 -19.71
C ASP A 539 2.91 0.33 -19.69
N VAL A 540 3.31 -0.16 -18.51
CA VAL A 540 4.04 -1.43 -18.37
C VAL A 540 3.04 -2.57 -18.26
N LEU A 541 3.03 -3.40 -19.28
CA LEU A 541 2.14 -4.54 -19.42
C LEU A 541 2.89 -5.82 -19.00
N VAL A 542 2.24 -6.62 -18.15
CA VAL A 542 2.81 -7.90 -17.68
C VAL A 542 1.88 -9.09 -17.99
N PRO A 543 2.43 -10.29 -18.28
CA PRO A 543 1.63 -11.49 -18.55
C PRO A 543 0.62 -11.81 -17.43
N GLY A 544 -0.59 -12.24 -17.80
CA GLY A 544 -1.68 -12.60 -16.91
C GLY A 544 -2.48 -11.43 -16.35
N VAL A 545 -1.81 -10.35 -15.91
CA VAL A 545 -2.46 -9.18 -15.29
C VAL A 545 -2.85 -8.12 -16.31
N GLY A 546 -2.02 -7.84 -17.32
CA GLY A 546 -2.18 -6.65 -18.19
C GLY A 546 -1.38 -5.48 -17.63
N GLU A 547 -1.94 -4.27 -17.68
CA GLU A 547 -1.32 -3.07 -17.11
C GLU A 547 -0.96 -3.21 -15.61
N LEU A 548 0.34 -3.04 -15.30
CA LEU A 548 0.91 -3.02 -13.95
C LEU A 548 1.32 -1.61 -13.51
N ILE A 549 1.84 -0.81 -14.43
CA ILE A 549 2.29 0.57 -14.21
C ILE A 549 1.71 1.44 -15.33
N GLY A 550 1.22 2.62 -14.97
CA GLY A 550 0.95 3.71 -15.92
C GLY A 550 1.79 4.93 -15.53
N GLY A 551 2.41 5.59 -16.50
CA GLY A 551 3.30 6.72 -16.25
C GLY A 551 3.44 7.65 -17.46
N SER A 552 4.13 8.76 -17.25
CA SER A 552 4.38 9.74 -18.31
C SER A 552 5.46 10.73 -17.94
N GLN A 553 6.09 11.30 -18.97
CA GLN A 553 6.73 12.60 -18.84
C GLN A 553 5.67 13.68 -18.67
N ARG A 554 5.91 14.61 -17.74
CA ARG A 554 4.96 15.68 -17.40
C ARG A 554 5.14 16.86 -18.35
N GLU A 555 4.04 17.55 -18.65
CA GLU A 555 4.07 18.75 -19.48
C GLU A 555 4.69 19.92 -18.71
N GLU A 556 5.96 20.20 -19.00
CA GLU A 556 6.75 21.24 -18.35
C GLU A 556 6.55 22.63 -18.96
N ARG A 557 5.95 22.71 -20.16
CA ARG A 557 5.75 23.98 -20.88
C ARG A 557 4.45 24.63 -20.43
N LEU A 558 4.57 25.80 -19.79
CA LEU A 558 3.46 26.50 -19.15
C LEU A 558 2.30 26.80 -20.11
N ASP A 559 2.60 27.27 -21.32
CA ASP A 559 1.61 27.63 -22.33
C ASP A 559 0.85 26.40 -22.84
N VAL A 560 1.56 25.30 -23.10
CA VAL A 560 0.96 24.02 -23.52
C VAL A 560 0.05 23.45 -22.43
N LEU A 561 0.54 23.39 -21.18
CA LEU A 561 -0.23 22.90 -20.04
C LEU A 561 -1.48 23.75 -19.78
N THR A 562 -1.33 25.07 -19.78
CA THR A 562 -2.45 26.01 -19.59
C THR A 562 -3.51 25.86 -20.67
N ASN A 563 -3.09 25.69 -21.93
CA ASN A 563 -4.02 25.46 -23.04
C ASN A 563 -4.72 24.11 -22.89
N ARG A 564 -4.01 23.07 -22.45
CA ARG A 564 -4.61 21.74 -22.25
C ARG A 564 -5.67 21.73 -21.14
N ILE A 565 -5.42 22.43 -20.03
CA ILE A 565 -6.42 22.61 -18.95
C ILE A 565 -7.69 23.29 -19.50
N LYS A 566 -7.53 24.32 -20.34
CA LYS A 566 -8.67 24.99 -21.00
C LYS A 566 -9.40 24.10 -22.01
N GLU A 567 -8.67 23.35 -22.83
CA GLU A 567 -9.23 22.40 -23.81
C GLU A 567 -10.16 21.38 -23.14
N LEU A 568 -9.81 20.93 -21.94
CA LEU A 568 -10.56 19.94 -21.17
C LEU A 568 -11.58 20.55 -20.21
N ASN A 569 -11.77 21.87 -20.24
CA ASN A 569 -12.71 22.60 -19.38
C ASN A 569 -12.51 22.31 -17.88
N LEU A 570 -11.25 22.17 -17.47
CA LEU A 570 -10.86 21.99 -16.08
C LEU A 570 -10.83 23.35 -15.35
N ASP A 571 -11.08 23.34 -14.04
CA ASP A 571 -11.09 24.56 -13.21
C ASP A 571 -9.69 25.15 -13.05
N MET A 572 -9.42 26.24 -13.76
CA MET A 572 -8.12 26.92 -13.76
C MET A 572 -7.69 27.39 -12.35
N GLU A 573 -8.63 27.85 -11.52
CA GLU A 573 -8.31 28.35 -10.18
C GLU A 573 -7.80 27.21 -9.28
N ALA A 574 -8.40 26.03 -9.41
CA ALA A 574 -7.98 24.84 -8.68
C ALA A 574 -6.55 24.35 -9.03
N TYR A 575 -6.02 24.73 -10.20
CA TYR A 575 -4.68 24.37 -10.67
C TYR A 575 -3.65 25.50 -10.65
N GLU A 576 -3.99 26.68 -10.11
CA GLU A 576 -3.05 27.83 -10.12
C GLU A 576 -1.72 27.48 -9.44
N TRP A 577 -1.78 26.79 -8.29
CA TRP A 577 -0.60 26.31 -7.57
C TRP A 577 0.22 25.28 -8.38
N TYR A 578 -0.42 24.48 -9.22
CA TYR A 578 0.24 23.47 -10.04
C TYR A 578 0.93 24.12 -11.26
N LEU A 579 0.32 25.17 -11.82
CA LEU A 579 0.95 26.00 -12.85
C LEU A 579 2.15 26.78 -12.33
N ASP A 580 2.19 27.13 -11.04
CA ASP A 580 3.34 27.79 -10.43
C ASP A 580 4.62 26.92 -10.50
N LEU A 581 4.48 25.58 -10.49
CA LEU A 581 5.60 24.66 -10.73
C LEU A 581 6.25 24.87 -12.10
N ARG A 582 5.47 25.33 -13.09
CA ARG A 582 5.94 25.63 -14.45
C ARG A 582 6.44 27.07 -14.60
N LYS A 583 6.05 27.98 -13.70
CA LYS A 583 6.47 29.40 -13.71
C LYS A 583 7.83 29.60 -13.05
N TYR A 584 8.09 28.92 -11.93
CA TYR A 584 9.23 29.22 -11.06
C TYR A 584 10.31 28.14 -11.14
N GLY A 585 11.05 28.11 -12.26
CA GLY A 585 12.21 27.21 -12.41
C GLY A 585 11.83 25.77 -12.69
N THR A 586 10.96 25.55 -13.68
CA THR A 586 10.56 24.21 -14.13
C THR A 586 11.72 23.40 -14.72
N CYS A 587 11.54 22.08 -14.77
CA CYS A 587 12.47 21.15 -15.43
C CYS A 587 11.67 20.07 -16.19
N VAL A 588 12.36 19.34 -17.07
CA VAL A 588 11.84 18.09 -17.61
C VAL A 588 11.77 17.08 -16.47
N HIS A 589 10.62 16.44 -16.27
CA HIS A 589 10.42 15.45 -15.22
C HIS A 589 9.36 14.43 -15.64
N SER A 590 9.45 13.25 -15.05
CA SER A 590 8.57 12.12 -15.34
C SER A 590 8.26 11.35 -14.07
N GLY A 591 7.21 10.55 -14.12
CA GLY A 591 6.92 9.60 -13.07
C GLY A 591 5.84 8.61 -13.48
N PHE A 592 5.60 7.66 -12.59
CA PHE A 592 4.63 6.60 -12.82
C PHE A 592 3.89 6.22 -11.55
N GLY A 593 2.77 5.53 -11.69
CA GLY A 593 2.02 4.90 -10.61
C GLY A 593 2.00 3.39 -10.78
N LEU A 594 2.38 2.65 -9.72
CA LEU A 594 2.20 1.20 -9.64
C LEU A 594 1.09 0.87 -8.63
N GLY A 595 0.08 0.12 -9.07
CA GLY A 595 -0.92 -0.46 -8.19
C GLY A 595 -0.32 -1.63 -7.40
N PHE A 596 -0.09 -1.46 -6.09
CA PHE A 596 0.64 -2.42 -5.28
C PHE A 596 -0.04 -3.80 -5.23
N GLU A 597 -1.37 -3.83 -5.12
CA GLU A 597 -2.13 -5.08 -5.17
C GLU A 597 -1.97 -5.81 -6.52
N ARG A 598 -1.85 -5.11 -7.66
CA ARG A 598 -1.61 -5.74 -8.97
C ARG A 598 -0.23 -6.40 -9.05
N LEU A 599 0.80 -5.80 -8.44
CA LEU A 599 2.12 -6.42 -8.34
C LEU A 599 2.08 -7.71 -7.51
N ILE A 600 1.33 -7.71 -6.41
CA ILE A 600 1.17 -8.91 -5.57
C ILE A 600 0.42 -10.00 -6.33
N LEU A 601 -0.66 -9.68 -7.06
CA LEU A 601 -1.36 -10.65 -7.92
C LEU A 601 -0.40 -11.28 -8.93
N PHE A 602 0.38 -10.43 -9.61
CA PHE A 602 1.33 -10.86 -10.63
C PHE A 602 2.34 -11.88 -10.08
N VAL A 603 3.02 -11.57 -8.96
CA VAL A 603 4.06 -12.45 -8.39
C VAL A 603 3.50 -13.69 -7.71
N THR A 604 2.32 -13.61 -7.10
CA THR A 604 1.72 -14.73 -6.35
C THR A 604 0.96 -15.71 -7.25
N GLY A 605 0.46 -15.24 -8.41
CA GLY A 605 -0.45 -16.00 -9.26
C GLY A 605 -1.88 -16.12 -8.70
N ILE A 606 -2.22 -15.34 -7.67
CA ILE A 606 -3.60 -15.21 -7.20
C ILE A 606 -4.39 -14.42 -8.24
N GLU A 607 -5.62 -14.84 -8.53
CA GLU A 607 -6.43 -14.24 -9.60
C GLU A 607 -7.28 -13.05 -9.14
N ASN A 608 -7.64 -12.99 -7.86
CA ASN A 608 -8.58 -12.01 -7.34
C ASN A 608 -7.90 -11.01 -6.39
N ILE A 609 -8.02 -9.72 -6.71
CA ILE A 609 -7.38 -8.62 -5.98
C ILE A 609 -7.78 -8.55 -4.49
N ARG A 610 -8.96 -9.09 -4.14
CA ARG A 610 -9.48 -9.11 -2.76
C ARG A 610 -8.72 -10.07 -1.85
N ASP A 611 -7.90 -10.95 -2.43
CA ASP A 611 -7.14 -11.95 -1.70
C ASP A 611 -5.67 -11.55 -1.48
N VAL A 612 -5.24 -10.38 -2.00
CA VAL A 612 -3.88 -9.84 -1.86
C VAL A 612 -3.75 -8.59 -0.98
N ILE A 613 -4.88 -8.13 -0.43
CA ILE A 613 -4.95 -7.07 0.59
C ILE A 613 -5.65 -7.62 1.84
N PRO A 614 -5.24 -7.24 3.08
CA PRO A 614 -5.81 -7.79 4.30
C PRO A 614 -7.33 -7.63 4.42
N PHE A 615 -7.83 -6.41 4.17
CA PHE A 615 -9.23 -6.04 4.31
C PHE A 615 -9.73 -5.29 3.06
N PRO A 616 -9.99 -5.98 1.93
CA PRO A 616 -10.48 -5.35 0.72
C PRO A 616 -11.72 -4.48 0.92
N ARG A 617 -11.79 -3.38 0.17
CA ARG A 617 -12.99 -2.54 0.00
C ARG A 617 -13.45 -2.57 -1.44
N TRP A 618 -14.74 -2.81 -1.65
CA TRP A 618 -15.38 -2.81 -2.96
C TRP A 618 -16.87 -2.49 -2.79
N PRO A 619 -17.64 -2.22 -3.86
CA PRO A 619 -19.02 -1.80 -3.72
C PRO A 619 -19.86 -2.77 -2.87
N GLY A 620 -20.60 -2.22 -1.91
CA GLY A 620 -21.39 -2.95 -0.92
C GLY A 620 -20.61 -3.62 0.22
N ASN A 621 -19.28 -3.48 0.29
CA ASN A 621 -18.44 -4.22 1.23
C ASN A 621 -17.35 -3.36 1.89
N ALA A 622 -17.59 -3.02 3.16
CA ALA A 622 -16.65 -2.31 4.04
C ALA A 622 -16.53 -2.95 5.44
N ARG A 623 -16.98 -4.21 5.60
CA ARG A 623 -16.91 -4.93 6.89
C ARG A 623 -15.46 -5.37 7.17
N GLY A 624 -15.07 -5.32 8.44
CA GLY A 624 -13.76 -5.77 8.94
C GLY A 624 -13.79 -7.19 9.49
#